data_AF-A0A1L3JK98-F1
#
_entry.id   AF-A0A1L3JK98-F1
#
_cell.length_a   1.000
_cell.length_b   1.000
_cell.length_c   1.000
_cell.angle_alpha   90.00
_cell.angle_beta   90.00
_cell.angle_gamma   90.00
#
_symmetry.space_group_name_H-M   'P 1'
#
loop_
_entity.id
_entity.type
_entity.pdbx_description
1 polymer ?
#
loop_
_entity_poly.entity_id
_entity_poly.type
_entity_poly.pdbx_seq_one_letter_code
_entity_poly.pdbx_strand_id
1 'polypeptide(L)'
;MRSIILLICSVIFISCGSETLPKPKGFLSLQYPENSYQKLSLKRPYTFDVSKQATVKDLPKNWLKITYPKLKASIDITYRPVKNNLRELLVESEKLVFEHAIKADQISAPREYINDEKKVFGSIYQIEGNAASQVQFHATDSTKHFLKASLFFYTKPNYDSILPAINYIKKDMIKMMESLEWEE
;
A
#
# COMPACT_ATOMS: atom_id res chain seq x y z
N MET A 1 -55.31 38.23 -35.98
CA MET A 1 -55.27 37.49 -34.69
C MET A 1 -54.92 36.00 -34.83
N ARG A 2 -55.33 35.26 -35.89
CA ARG A 2 -54.93 33.85 -36.11
C ARG A 2 -53.42 33.62 -36.33
N SER A 3 -52.71 34.58 -36.93
CA SER A 3 -51.28 34.44 -37.26
C SER A 3 -50.33 34.58 -36.06
N ILE A 4 -50.75 35.27 -34.99
CA ILE A 4 -49.95 35.46 -33.76
C ILE A 4 -49.97 34.19 -32.89
N ILE A 5 -51.09 33.46 -32.91
CA ILE A 5 -51.26 32.19 -32.16
C ILE A 5 -50.36 31.09 -32.76
N LEU A 6 -50.19 31.08 -34.09
CA LEU A 6 -49.28 30.16 -34.78
C LEU A 6 -47.80 30.42 -34.46
N LEU A 7 -47.41 31.69 -34.26
CA LEU A 7 -46.05 32.06 -33.88
C LEU A 7 -45.73 31.66 -32.43
N ILE A 8 -46.70 31.74 -31.52
CA ILE A 8 -46.57 31.35 -30.11
C ILE A 8 -46.49 29.82 -29.93
N CYS A 9 -47.20 29.04 -30.75
CA CYS A 9 -47.11 27.57 -30.71
C CYS A 9 -45.74 27.02 -31.15
N SER A 10 -44.98 27.76 -31.96
CA SER A 10 -43.68 27.27 -32.48
C SER A 10 -42.54 27.35 -31.45
N VAL A 11 -42.69 28.11 -30.37
CA VAL A 11 -41.60 28.35 -29.39
C VAL A 11 -41.53 27.26 -28.31
N ILE A 12 -42.52 26.35 -28.25
CA ILE A 12 -42.64 25.35 -27.17
C ILE A 12 -41.83 24.05 -27.48
N PHE A 13 -41.19 23.94 -28.65
CA PHE A 13 -40.44 22.73 -29.04
C PHE A 13 -38.91 22.83 -28.88
N ILE A 14 -38.38 23.84 -28.19
CA ILE A 14 -36.95 23.90 -27.88
C ILE A 14 -36.68 23.04 -26.64
N SER A 15 -36.62 21.72 -26.85
CA SER A 15 -36.16 20.77 -25.85
C SER A 15 -34.65 20.90 -25.68
N CYS A 16 -34.22 21.24 -24.47
CA CYS A 16 -32.81 21.26 -24.08
C CYS A 16 -32.33 19.81 -23.93
N GLY A 17 -31.55 19.34 -24.91
CA GLY A 17 -30.83 18.07 -24.79
C GLY A 17 -29.80 18.21 -23.68
N SER A 18 -30.07 17.63 -22.51
CA SER A 18 -29.08 17.55 -21.45
C SER A 18 -27.86 16.81 -21.97
N GLU A 19 -26.67 17.40 -21.80
CA GLU A 19 -25.41 16.70 -22.04
C GLU A 19 -25.43 15.40 -21.24
N THR A 20 -25.58 14.27 -21.92
CA THR A 20 -25.48 12.97 -21.29
C THR A 20 -24.02 12.75 -20.99
N LEU A 21 -23.58 13.09 -19.77
CA LEU A 21 -22.30 12.65 -19.25
C LEU A 21 -22.23 11.13 -19.45
N PRO A 22 -21.27 10.61 -20.24
CA PRO A 22 -21.17 9.19 -20.46
C PRO A 22 -20.98 8.52 -19.11
N LYS A 23 -21.85 7.56 -18.79
CA LYS A 23 -21.77 6.80 -17.54
C LYS A 23 -20.35 6.27 -17.40
N PRO A 24 -19.65 6.51 -16.27
CA PRO A 24 -18.30 6.02 -16.09
C PRO A 24 -18.29 4.50 -16.33
N LYS A 25 -17.36 4.04 -17.15
CA LYS A 25 -17.22 2.60 -17.45
C LYS A 25 -17.03 1.89 -16.12
N GLY A 26 -17.96 1.00 -15.77
CA GLY A 26 -17.89 0.24 -14.54
C GLY A 26 -16.65 -0.65 -14.58
N PHE A 27 -15.66 -0.34 -13.74
CA PHE A 27 -14.59 -1.28 -13.46
C PHE A 27 -15.17 -2.45 -12.66
N LEU A 28 -14.67 -3.66 -12.90
CA LEU A 28 -15.01 -4.83 -12.09
C LEU A 28 -14.74 -4.50 -10.61
N SER A 29 -15.75 -4.66 -9.76
CA SER A 29 -15.56 -4.54 -8.31
C SER A 29 -14.70 -5.70 -7.86
N LEU A 30 -13.42 -5.44 -7.61
CA LEU A 30 -12.49 -6.43 -7.08
C LEU A 30 -12.80 -6.61 -5.60
N GLN A 31 -13.62 -7.62 -5.28
CA GLN A 31 -13.84 -8.05 -3.91
C GLN A 31 -12.70 -8.97 -3.49
N TYR A 32 -12.00 -8.59 -2.43
CA TYR A 32 -10.97 -9.42 -1.83
C TYR A 32 -11.55 -10.16 -0.61
N PRO A 33 -11.15 -11.42 -0.38
CA PRO A 33 -11.53 -12.18 0.80
C PRO A 33 -11.07 -11.49 2.09
N GLU A 34 -11.81 -11.67 3.17
CA GLU A 34 -11.45 -11.10 4.48
C GLU A 34 -10.03 -11.51 4.92
N ASN A 35 -9.33 -10.56 5.55
CA ASN A 35 -7.97 -10.78 6.03
C ASN A 35 -8.03 -11.74 7.23
N SER A 36 -7.35 -12.87 7.10
CA SER A 36 -7.11 -13.79 8.21
C SER A 36 -5.62 -13.99 8.36
N TYR A 37 -5.16 -14.05 9.60
CA TYR A 37 -3.74 -14.01 9.91
C TYR A 37 -3.27 -15.25 10.68
N GLN A 38 -1.98 -15.54 10.58
CA GLN A 38 -1.28 -16.56 11.32
C GLN A 38 0.08 -16.02 11.75
N LYS A 39 0.58 -16.43 12.92
CA LYS A 39 1.92 -16.05 13.38
C LYS A 39 2.97 -16.61 12.41
N LEU A 40 4.03 -15.85 12.16
CA LEU A 40 5.18 -16.31 11.39
C LEU A 40 5.76 -17.59 12.04
N SER A 41 5.82 -18.68 11.28
CA SER A 41 6.29 -19.97 11.78
C SER A 41 7.82 -20.13 11.76
N LEU A 42 8.53 -19.22 11.10
CA LEU A 42 9.98 -19.26 10.94
C LEU A 42 10.67 -18.66 12.17
N LYS A 43 11.66 -19.37 12.72
CA LYS A 43 12.49 -18.84 13.81
C LYS A 43 13.43 -17.77 13.28
N ARG A 44 13.20 -16.51 13.67
CA ARG A 44 13.95 -15.31 13.26
C ARG A 44 14.11 -14.37 14.47
N PRO A 45 14.99 -13.36 14.42
CA PRO A 45 15.10 -12.31 15.46
C PRO A 45 13.88 -11.37 15.54
N TYR A 46 12.76 -11.78 14.96
CA TYR A 46 11.49 -11.07 14.93
C TYR A 46 10.39 -12.05 14.57
N THR A 47 9.16 -11.74 14.98
CA THR A 47 7.95 -12.42 14.57
C THR A 47 6.82 -11.43 14.37
N PHE A 48 5.88 -11.74 13.49
CA PHE A 48 4.67 -10.95 13.25
C PHE A 48 3.57 -11.83 12.66
N ASP A 49 2.37 -11.28 12.55
CA ASP A 49 1.22 -11.91 11.91
C ASP A 49 1.29 -11.75 10.39
N VAL A 50 1.17 -12.87 9.67
CA VAL A 50 1.15 -12.93 8.19
C VAL A 50 -0.22 -13.36 7.72
N SER A 51 -0.68 -12.80 6.60
CA SER A 51 -1.92 -13.23 5.95
C SER A 51 -1.86 -14.71 5.57
N LYS A 52 -2.91 -15.48 5.90
CA LYS A 52 -3.06 -16.89 5.50
C LYS A 52 -3.14 -17.08 3.99
N GLN A 53 -3.42 -16.01 3.25
CA GLN A 53 -3.50 -16.01 1.79
C GLN A 53 -2.14 -15.76 1.13
N ALA A 54 -1.14 -15.39 1.91
CA ALA A 54 0.21 -15.14 1.44
C ALA A 54 1.07 -16.39 1.56
N THR A 55 2.06 -16.50 0.68
CA THR A 55 3.11 -17.50 0.75
C THR A 55 4.39 -16.85 1.23
N VAL A 56 4.93 -17.33 2.35
CA VAL A 56 6.20 -16.84 2.91
C VAL A 56 7.35 -17.62 2.29
N LYS A 57 8.24 -16.91 1.61
CA LYS A 57 9.51 -17.46 1.12
C LYS A 57 10.63 -17.03 2.04
N ASP A 58 11.36 -18.02 2.53
CA ASP A 58 12.51 -17.82 3.39
C ASP A 58 13.74 -17.39 2.58
N LEU A 59 14.44 -16.35 3.04
CA LEU A 59 15.63 -15.82 2.37
C LEU A 59 16.84 -15.74 3.34
N PRO A 60 18.07 -15.66 2.80
CA PRO A 60 19.27 -15.45 3.62
C PRO A 60 19.20 -14.15 4.44
N LYS A 61 20.08 -14.02 5.44
CA LYS A 61 20.22 -12.82 6.28
C LYS A 61 18.96 -12.41 7.07
N ASN A 62 18.10 -13.38 7.40
CA ASN A 62 16.80 -13.13 8.04
C ASN A 62 15.88 -12.25 7.20
N TRP A 63 16.00 -12.30 5.87
CA TRP A 63 15.07 -11.64 4.97
C TRP A 63 13.91 -12.56 4.66
N LEU A 64 12.78 -11.98 4.24
CA LEU A 64 11.61 -12.74 3.79
C LEU A 64 11.04 -12.12 2.53
N LYS A 65 10.40 -12.96 1.72
CA LYS A 65 9.54 -12.50 0.63
C LYS A 65 8.15 -13.07 0.81
N ILE A 66 7.20 -12.20 1.11
CA ILE A 66 5.80 -12.57 1.33
C ILE A 66 5.05 -12.31 0.03
N THR A 67 4.61 -13.38 -0.65
CA THR A 67 4.00 -13.29 -1.97
C THR A 67 2.49 -13.44 -1.88
N TYR A 68 1.76 -12.64 -2.65
CA TYR A 68 0.32 -12.71 -2.84
C TYR A 68 0.04 -13.07 -4.31
N PRO A 69 0.03 -14.37 -4.68
CA PRO A 69 -0.08 -14.78 -6.08
C PRO A 69 -1.34 -14.24 -6.77
N LYS A 70 -2.48 -14.25 -6.06
CA LYS A 70 -3.76 -13.74 -6.57
C LYS A 70 -3.75 -12.24 -6.87
N LEU A 71 -2.94 -11.48 -6.13
CA LEU A 71 -2.82 -10.02 -6.26
C LEU A 71 -1.65 -9.59 -7.14
N LYS A 72 -0.85 -10.55 -7.63
CA LYS A 72 0.41 -10.30 -8.36
C LYS A 72 1.30 -9.30 -7.61
N ALA A 73 1.40 -9.48 -6.29
CA ALA A 73 2.16 -8.60 -5.42
C ALA A 73 3.09 -9.41 -4.51
N SER A 74 4.13 -8.75 -4.02
CA SER A 74 5.00 -9.26 -2.96
C SER A 74 5.41 -8.15 -2.00
N ILE A 75 5.56 -8.49 -0.73
CA ILE A 75 6.22 -7.67 0.26
C ILE A 75 7.61 -8.26 0.48
N ASP A 76 8.63 -7.45 0.25
CA ASP A 76 10.02 -7.82 0.53
C ASP A 76 10.39 -7.27 1.92
N ILE A 77 10.77 -8.18 2.82
CA ILE A 77 11.18 -7.88 4.19
C ILE A 77 12.70 -7.96 4.26
N THR A 78 13.33 -6.85 4.64
CA THR A 78 14.77 -6.74 4.85
C THR A 78 15.03 -6.54 6.34
N TYR A 79 15.86 -7.39 6.92
CA TYR A 79 16.33 -7.27 8.29
C TYR A 79 17.81 -6.90 8.33
N ARG A 80 18.17 -5.98 9.22
CA ARG A 80 19.56 -5.62 9.52
C ARG A 80 19.71 -5.43 11.03
N PRO A 81 20.78 -5.99 11.65
CA PRO A 81 21.08 -5.67 13.03
C PRO A 81 21.57 -4.22 13.16
N VAL A 82 21.18 -3.56 14.23
CA VAL A 82 21.68 -2.23 14.60
C VAL A 82 23.02 -2.38 15.30
N LYS A 83 24.06 -1.76 14.75
CA LYS A 83 25.45 -1.78 15.26
C LYS A 83 26.04 -0.38 15.17
N ASN A 84 25.57 0.53 16.01
CA ASN A 84 25.92 1.97 16.01
C ASN A 84 25.65 2.69 14.66
N ASN A 85 24.79 2.11 13.81
CA ASN A 85 24.48 2.62 12.48
C ASN A 85 22.98 2.90 12.29
N LEU A 86 22.21 3.06 13.37
CA LEU A 86 20.77 3.28 13.30
C LEU A 86 20.40 4.48 12.42
N ARG A 87 21.12 5.61 12.59
CA ARG A 87 20.90 6.82 11.79
C ARG A 87 21.13 6.56 10.30
N GLU A 88 22.16 5.79 9.95
CA GLU A 88 22.44 5.40 8.57
C GLU A 88 21.29 4.55 8.00
N LEU A 89 20.82 3.56 8.76
CA LEU A 89 19.71 2.69 8.35
C LEU A 89 18.41 3.48 8.13
N LEU A 90 18.10 4.44 9.00
CA LEU A 90 16.94 5.32 8.86
C LEU A 90 17.04 6.20 7.61
N VAL A 91 18.18 6.86 7.40
CA VAL A 91 18.41 7.72 6.24
C VAL A 91 18.40 6.91 4.94
N GLU A 92 19.01 5.73 4.92
CA GLU A 92 18.99 4.83 3.76
C GLU A 92 17.56 4.37 3.43
N SER A 93 16.79 4.00 4.47
CA SER A 93 15.39 3.59 4.31
C SER A 93 14.54 4.71 3.73
N GLU A 94 14.67 5.93 4.28
CA GLU A 94 13.97 7.12 3.80
C GLU A 94 14.37 7.48 2.37
N LYS A 95 15.68 7.47 2.05
CA LYS A 95 16.18 7.76 0.70
C LYS A 95 15.57 6.81 -0.34
N LEU A 96 15.46 5.53 -0.04
CA LEU A 96 14.87 4.53 -0.96
C LEU A 96 13.37 4.77 -1.20
N VAL A 97 12.63 5.28 -0.20
CA VAL A 97 11.24 5.72 -0.39
C VAL A 97 11.19 6.82 -1.44
N PHE A 98 12.05 7.84 -1.31
CA PHE A 98 12.12 8.96 -2.25
C PHE A 98 12.61 8.55 -3.65
N GLU A 99 13.61 7.67 -3.76
CA GLU A 99 14.08 7.15 -5.06
C GLU A 99 12.98 6.40 -5.83
N HIS A 100 12.11 5.67 -5.11
CA HIS A 100 10.97 4.99 -5.72
C HIS A 100 9.80 5.93 -6.06
N ALA A 101 9.81 7.14 -5.51
CA ALA A 101 8.80 8.16 -5.74
C ALA A 101 9.13 9.13 -6.89
N ILE A 102 10.26 8.98 -7.58
CA ILE A 102 10.65 9.85 -8.72
C ILE A 102 9.59 9.85 -9.85
N LYS A 103 8.75 8.81 -9.93
CA LYS A 103 7.59 8.71 -10.85
C LYS A 103 6.23 8.75 -10.15
N ALA A 104 6.21 9.05 -8.87
CA ALA A 104 4.99 9.15 -8.07
C ALA A 104 4.39 10.54 -8.18
N ASP A 105 3.08 10.62 -8.05
CA ASP A 105 2.36 11.89 -8.10
C ASP A 105 2.50 12.61 -6.75
N GLN A 106 2.40 11.85 -5.63
CA GLN A 106 2.55 12.37 -4.27
C GLN A 106 3.12 11.30 -3.32
N ILE A 107 3.88 11.74 -2.32
CA ILE A 107 4.26 10.93 -1.16
C ILE A 107 3.46 11.45 0.02
N SER A 108 2.68 10.59 0.67
CA SER A 108 1.99 10.95 1.90
C SER A 108 3.01 11.20 3.01
N ALA A 109 2.71 12.15 3.91
CA ALA A 109 3.49 12.31 5.14
C ALA A 109 3.61 10.96 5.87
N PRO A 110 4.79 10.62 6.43
CA PRO A 110 4.96 9.39 7.17
C PRO A 110 3.96 9.33 8.31
N ARG A 111 3.29 8.19 8.44
CA ARG A 111 2.51 7.90 9.63
C ARG A 111 3.42 7.18 10.62
N GLU A 112 3.73 7.88 11.70
CA GLU A 112 4.51 7.34 12.81
C GLU A 112 3.75 6.22 13.53
N TYR A 113 4.50 5.23 13.99
CA TYR A 113 4.04 4.12 14.81
C TYR A 113 4.97 3.97 16.01
N ILE A 114 4.36 3.99 17.20
CA ILE A 114 5.05 3.89 18.47
C ILE A 114 4.33 2.84 19.31
N ASN A 115 5.09 1.86 19.80
CA ASN A 115 4.64 0.87 20.75
C ASN A 115 5.74 0.66 21.80
N ASP A 116 5.59 1.33 22.94
CA ASP A 116 6.58 1.28 24.02
C ASP A 116 6.65 -0.11 24.69
N GLU A 117 5.52 -0.80 24.82
CA GLU A 117 5.44 -2.13 25.45
C GLU A 117 6.26 -3.17 24.68
N LYS A 118 6.12 -3.18 23.34
CA LYS A 118 6.86 -4.09 22.45
C LYS A 118 8.20 -3.52 21.98
N LYS A 119 8.51 -2.27 22.34
CA LYS A 119 9.66 -1.50 21.82
C LYS A 119 9.70 -1.51 20.29
N VAL A 120 8.58 -1.19 19.65
CA VAL A 120 8.50 -1.08 18.19
C VAL A 120 8.27 0.37 17.83
N PHE A 121 9.27 0.97 17.19
CA PHE A 121 9.24 2.35 16.71
C PHE A 121 9.46 2.36 15.21
N GLY A 122 8.67 3.11 14.46
CA GLY A 122 8.79 3.10 13.00
C GLY A 122 7.82 4.05 12.33
N SER A 123 7.86 4.07 11.01
CA SER A 123 6.89 4.81 10.21
C SER A 123 6.52 4.06 8.93
N ILE A 124 5.30 4.32 8.47
CA ILE A 124 4.77 3.83 7.20
C ILE A 124 4.59 4.98 6.22
N TYR A 125 5.08 4.78 5.01
CA TYR A 125 4.99 5.67 3.86
C TYR A 125 4.01 5.09 2.85
N GLN A 126 3.15 5.94 2.32
CA GLN A 126 2.30 5.65 1.18
C GLN A 126 2.73 6.54 0.02
N ILE A 127 2.93 5.92 -1.14
CA ILE A 127 3.34 6.60 -2.37
C ILE A 127 2.19 6.43 -3.37
N GLU A 128 1.63 7.56 -3.81
CA GLU A 128 0.52 7.61 -4.76
C GLU A 128 1.04 7.75 -6.19
N GLY A 129 0.40 7.06 -7.13
CA GLY A 129 0.79 7.05 -8.53
C GLY A 129 1.61 5.82 -8.94
N ASN A 130 2.22 5.88 -10.12
CA ASN A 130 2.89 4.74 -10.76
C ASN A 130 4.33 4.54 -10.25
N ALA A 131 4.47 4.39 -8.94
CA ALA A 131 5.73 4.09 -8.26
C ALA A 131 6.10 2.59 -8.34
N ALA A 132 7.38 2.29 -8.14
CA ALA A 132 7.86 0.91 -8.03
C ALA A 132 7.32 0.21 -6.76
N SER A 133 7.10 0.98 -5.70
CA SER A 133 6.55 0.52 -4.43
C SER A 133 5.59 1.57 -3.88
N GLN A 134 4.34 1.19 -3.60
CA GLN A 134 3.29 2.12 -3.15
C GLN A 134 3.15 2.18 -1.62
N VAL A 135 3.65 1.17 -0.90
CA VAL A 135 3.60 1.12 0.56
C VAL A 135 4.92 0.59 1.08
N GLN A 136 5.54 1.33 1.99
CA GLN A 136 6.79 0.94 2.63
C GLN A 136 6.72 1.28 4.10
N PHE A 137 7.27 0.43 4.98
CA PHE A 137 7.48 0.81 6.38
C PHE A 137 8.85 0.36 6.85
N HIS A 138 9.33 1.00 7.90
CA HIS A 138 10.44 0.49 8.69
C HIS A 138 10.04 0.42 10.16
N ALA A 139 10.72 -0.44 10.92
CA ALA A 139 10.52 -0.61 12.34
C ALA A 139 11.84 -0.97 13.02
N THR A 140 12.05 -0.50 14.25
CA THR A 140 13.24 -0.73 15.05
C THR A 140 12.92 -0.75 16.54
N ASP A 141 13.75 -1.43 17.32
CA ASP A 141 13.79 -1.33 18.79
C ASP A 141 14.75 -0.23 19.28
N SER A 142 15.31 0.54 18.36
CA SER A 142 16.37 1.54 18.56
C SER A 142 17.75 0.98 18.97
N THR A 143 17.88 -0.32 19.28
CA THR A 143 19.11 -0.86 19.90
C THR A 143 19.75 -2.03 19.16
N LYS A 144 18.96 -3.01 18.71
CA LYS A 144 19.46 -4.26 18.13
C LYS A 144 18.86 -4.58 16.77
N HIS A 145 17.62 -4.18 16.51
CA HIS A 145 16.84 -4.66 15.39
C HIS A 145 16.40 -3.52 14.49
N PHE A 146 16.57 -3.70 13.18
CA PHE A 146 16.01 -2.83 12.15
C PHE A 146 15.37 -3.70 11.07
N LEU A 147 14.11 -3.45 10.78
CA LEU A 147 13.31 -4.15 9.79
C LEU A 147 12.71 -3.14 8.82
N LYS A 148 12.73 -3.48 7.53
CA LYS A 148 12.08 -2.72 6.46
C LYS A 148 11.18 -3.65 5.66
N ALA A 149 10.01 -3.17 5.28
CA ALA A 149 9.07 -3.85 4.41
C ALA A 149 8.69 -2.95 3.24
N SER A 150 8.75 -3.48 2.02
CA SER A 150 8.39 -2.74 0.81
C SER A 150 7.46 -3.56 -0.08
N LEU A 151 6.33 -2.98 -0.48
CA LEU A 151 5.35 -3.59 -1.39
C LEU A 151 5.79 -3.45 -2.85
N PHE A 152 5.77 -4.53 -3.61
CA PHE A 152 6.04 -4.55 -5.05
C PHE A 152 4.92 -5.26 -5.80
N PHE A 153 4.64 -4.80 -7.04
CA PHE A 153 3.77 -5.50 -7.97
C PHE A 153 4.57 -6.07 -9.14
N TYR A 154 4.22 -7.28 -9.60
CA TYR A 154 4.90 -7.95 -10.72
C TYR A 154 4.51 -7.40 -12.09
N THR A 155 3.55 -6.49 -12.16
CA THR A 155 3.05 -5.89 -13.39
C THR A 155 3.44 -4.42 -13.45
N LYS A 156 3.57 -3.87 -14.67
CA LYS A 156 3.70 -2.43 -14.87
C LYS A 156 2.54 -1.75 -14.13
N PRO A 157 2.81 -0.83 -13.20
CA PRO A 157 1.76 -0.22 -12.40
C PRO A 157 0.83 0.59 -13.29
N ASN A 158 -0.46 0.27 -13.20
CA ASN A 158 -1.55 1.17 -13.52
C ASN A 158 -2.25 1.40 -12.19
N TYR A 159 -1.92 2.53 -11.54
CA TYR A 159 -2.33 2.84 -10.18
C TYR A 159 -3.83 2.58 -9.91
N ASP A 160 -4.72 3.08 -10.78
CA ASP A 160 -6.17 2.92 -10.62
C ASP A 160 -6.61 1.45 -10.63
N SER A 161 -5.95 0.62 -11.43
CA SER A 161 -6.26 -0.82 -11.53
C SER A 161 -5.79 -1.61 -10.31
N ILE A 162 -4.70 -1.17 -9.67
CA ILE A 162 -4.11 -1.88 -8.53
C ILE A 162 -4.47 -1.24 -7.18
N LEU A 163 -5.10 -0.06 -7.16
CA LEU A 163 -5.50 0.65 -5.94
C LEU A 163 -6.30 -0.22 -4.96
N PRO A 164 -7.27 -1.06 -5.40
CA PRO A 164 -7.93 -1.98 -4.50
C PRO A 164 -6.96 -2.98 -3.85
N ALA A 165 -6.00 -3.51 -4.61
CA ALA A 165 -4.98 -4.44 -4.10
C ALA A 165 -3.97 -3.76 -3.17
N ILE A 166 -3.57 -2.52 -3.49
CA ILE A 166 -2.73 -1.68 -2.61
C ILE A 166 -3.43 -1.51 -1.26
N ASN A 167 -4.70 -1.11 -1.25
CA ASN A 167 -5.46 -0.89 -0.03
C ASN A 167 -5.66 -2.18 0.78
N TYR A 168 -5.82 -3.31 0.10
CA TYR A 168 -5.88 -4.62 0.73
C TYR A 168 -4.57 -4.98 1.45
N ILE A 169 -3.45 -4.94 0.72
CA ILE A 169 -2.14 -5.32 1.25
C ILE A 169 -1.63 -4.30 2.27
N LYS A 170 -2.01 -3.03 2.15
CA LYS A 170 -1.71 -1.99 3.14
C LYS A 170 -2.25 -2.36 4.53
N LYS A 171 -3.47 -2.90 4.60
CA LYS A 171 -4.03 -3.38 5.88
C LYS A 171 -3.20 -4.52 6.45
N ASP A 172 -2.75 -5.44 5.61
CA ASP A 172 -1.86 -6.53 6.03
C ASP A 172 -0.52 -5.98 6.54
N MET A 173 0.09 -5.02 5.86
CA MET A 173 1.35 -4.40 6.30
C MET A 173 1.22 -3.65 7.61
N ILE A 174 0.11 -2.93 7.82
CA ILE A 174 -0.18 -2.30 9.12
C ILE A 174 -0.30 -3.37 10.21
N LYS A 175 -1.04 -4.45 9.96
CA LYS A 175 -1.16 -5.55 10.91
C LYS A 175 0.19 -6.22 11.21
N MET A 176 1.05 -6.38 10.20
CA MET A 176 2.42 -6.89 10.38
C MET A 176 3.22 -5.99 11.34
N MET A 177 3.16 -4.67 11.15
CA MET A 177 3.85 -3.72 12.02
C MET A 177 3.28 -3.72 13.45
N GLU A 178 1.95 -3.80 13.60
CA GLU A 178 1.27 -3.83 14.91
C GLU A 178 1.52 -5.12 15.70
N SER A 179 1.68 -6.24 15.00
CA SER A 179 1.93 -7.56 15.59
C SER A 179 3.42 -7.89 15.72
N LEU A 180 4.30 -6.97 15.29
CA LEU A 180 5.74 -7.14 15.32
C LEU A 180 6.23 -7.27 16.76
N GLU A 181 7.01 -8.31 16.99
CA GLU A 181 7.71 -8.59 18.24
C GLU A 181 9.15 -8.97 17.92
N TRP A 182 10.09 -8.48 18.72
CA TRP A 182 11.51 -8.79 18.60
C TRP A 182 11.84 -10.04 19.41
N GLU A 183 12.65 -10.92 18.84
CA GLU A 183 13.06 -12.19 19.47
C GLU A 183 14.57 -12.15 19.73
N GLU A 184 14.99 -12.57 20.93
CA GLU A 184 16.41 -12.59 21.35
C GLU A 184 17.14 -13.89 20.97
#